data_AF-A0A0G0AD10-F1
#
_entry.id   AF-A0A0G0AD10-F1
#
_cell.length_a   1.000
_cell.length_b   1.000
_cell.length_c   1.000
_cell.angle_alpha   90.00
_cell.angle_beta   90.00
_cell.angle_gamma   90.00
#
_symmetry.space_group_name_H-M   'P 1'
#
loop_
_entity.id
_entity.type
_entity.pdbx_description
1 polymer ?
#
loop_
_entity_poly.entity_id
_entity_poly.type
_entity_poly.pdbx_seq_one_letter_code
_entity_poly.pdbx_strand_id
1 'polypeptide(L)'
;MCAQCKPNNNIKVTDTQLASQLSGLLHKVLNFHEVDGLSQMVLHELGHENSFSFNRATYLIDNPDFNHLLGVAGYSCDECHFHKQDLWQDPYSFLKDMDSAQYHNKVKTFLNDGLKKTDLNLESSKEIHELGNILGLEKPEFLFWKMKHGNNGLLLFESKLNNQDLEPESFNWRRAFLHNITALLSFCGI
;
A
#
# COMPACT_ATOMS: atom_id res chain seq x y z
N MET A 1 12.93 -9.55 -16.03
CA MET A 1 13.33 -9.38 -14.61
C MET A 1 13.65 -7.91 -14.39
N CYS A 2 12.91 -7.22 -13.51
CA CYS A 2 13.33 -5.88 -13.08
C CYS A 2 14.64 -6.02 -12.31
N ALA A 3 15.68 -5.30 -12.72
CA ALA A 3 16.97 -5.33 -12.05
C ALA A 3 16.94 -4.66 -10.65
N GLN A 4 15.81 -4.04 -10.29
CA GLN A 4 15.60 -3.20 -9.11
C GLN A 4 14.81 -3.89 -7.99
N CYS A 5 14.59 -5.21 -8.06
CA CYS A 5 13.98 -5.96 -6.93
C CYS A 5 14.78 -7.20 -6.56
N LYS A 6 16.00 -7.34 -7.11
CA LYS A 6 16.99 -8.22 -6.50
C LYS A 6 17.40 -7.56 -5.19
N PRO A 7 17.55 -8.31 -4.09
CA PRO A 7 18.14 -7.76 -2.87
C PRO A 7 19.51 -7.21 -3.23
N ASN A 8 19.60 -5.90 -3.38
CA ASN A 8 20.87 -5.22 -3.50
C ASN A 8 21.41 -5.19 -2.07
N ASN A 9 22.23 -6.19 -1.74
CA ASN A 9 22.68 -6.53 -0.38
C ASN A 9 23.50 -5.42 0.34
N ASN A 10 23.39 -4.14 -0.02
CA ASN A 10 24.24 -3.10 0.58
C ASN A 10 23.72 -1.65 0.62
N ILE A 11 22.45 -1.35 0.30
CA ILE A 11 21.95 0.03 0.49
C ILE A 11 20.71 0.01 1.37
N LYS A 12 20.91 0.13 2.68
CA LYS A 12 19.85 0.57 3.58
C LYS A 12 19.55 2.03 3.25
N VAL A 13 18.38 2.32 2.70
CA VAL A 13 17.86 3.69 2.56
C VAL A 13 17.95 4.34 3.93
N THR A 14 18.49 5.55 4.03
CA THR A 14 18.55 6.28 5.30
C THR A 14 17.20 6.93 5.61
N ASP A 15 16.92 7.21 6.89
CA ASP A 15 15.67 7.87 7.29
C ASP A 15 15.52 9.25 6.61
N THR A 16 16.63 9.95 6.37
CA THR A 16 16.66 11.22 5.61
C THR A 16 16.33 11.03 4.13
N GLN A 17 16.81 9.96 3.49
CA GLN A 17 16.49 9.64 2.10
C GLN A 17 15.01 9.28 1.96
N LEU A 18 14.48 8.47 2.88
CA LEU A 18 13.06 8.12 2.92
C LEU A 18 12.19 9.37 3.05
N ALA A 19 12.52 10.25 4.00
CA ALA A 19 11.79 11.51 4.22
C ALA A 19 11.84 12.41 2.97
N SER A 20 13.01 12.55 2.34
CA SER A 20 13.17 13.37 1.14
C SER A 20 12.42 12.82 -0.08
N GLN A 21 12.31 11.50 -0.22
CA GLN A 21 11.55 10.89 -1.31
C GLN A 21 10.05 11.11 -1.11
N LEU A 22 9.57 10.86 0.10
CA LEU A 22 8.15 10.93 0.40
C LEU A 22 7.64 12.35 0.66
N SER A 23 8.50 13.34 0.90
CA SER A 23 8.09 14.75 1.02
C SER A 23 7.45 15.29 -0.26
N GLY A 24 7.83 14.75 -1.43
CA GLY A 24 7.21 15.11 -2.71
C GLY A 24 5.90 14.39 -2.99
N LEU A 25 5.56 13.33 -2.23
CA LEU A 25 4.43 12.45 -2.55
C LEU A 25 3.09 13.17 -2.50
N LEU A 26 2.88 14.06 -1.52
CA LEU A 26 1.66 14.87 -1.46
C LEU A 26 1.48 15.73 -2.73
N HIS A 27 2.55 16.36 -3.20
CA HIS A 27 2.50 17.15 -4.43
C HIS A 27 2.18 16.29 -5.65
N LYS A 28 2.75 15.07 -5.72
CA LYS A 28 2.39 14.09 -6.77
C LYS A 28 0.90 13.73 -6.70
N VAL A 29 0.39 13.37 -5.52
CA VAL A 29 -1.04 13.05 -5.31
C VAL A 29 -1.95 14.19 -5.76
N LEU A 30 -1.62 15.43 -5.40
CA LEU A 30 -2.40 16.60 -5.82
C LEU A 30 -2.32 16.87 -7.33
N ASN A 31 -1.17 16.62 -7.96
CA ASN A 31 -1.01 16.82 -9.40
C ASN A 31 -1.72 15.74 -10.24
N PHE A 32 -1.91 14.54 -9.69
CA PHE A 32 -2.53 13.41 -10.38
C PHE A 32 -3.88 13.00 -9.76
N HIS A 33 -4.55 13.92 -9.06
CA HIS A 33 -5.79 13.63 -8.34
C HIS A 33 -6.95 13.16 -9.23
N GLU A 34 -6.91 13.47 -10.54
CA GLU A 34 -7.90 13.04 -11.53
C GLU A 34 -7.62 11.64 -12.10
N VAL A 35 -6.49 11.01 -11.75
CA VAL A 35 -6.11 9.70 -12.29
C VAL A 35 -6.85 8.58 -11.55
N ASP A 36 -7.72 7.88 -12.26
CA ASP A 36 -8.34 6.64 -11.79
C ASP A 36 -7.25 5.59 -11.47
N GLY A 37 -7.15 5.18 -10.21
CA GLY A 37 -6.09 4.27 -9.74
C GLY A 37 -4.94 4.95 -9.01
N LEU A 38 -5.08 6.23 -8.63
CA LEU A 38 -4.08 6.95 -7.83
C LEU A 38 -3.68 6.21 -6.54
N SER A 39 -4.63 5.56 -5.87
CA SER A 39 -4.36 4.76 -4.66
C SER A 39 -3.38 3.61 -4.92
N GLN A 40 -3.43 3.01 -6.12
CA GLN A 40 -2.50 1.99 -6.56
C GLN A 40 -1.11 2.56 -6.80
N MET A 41 -1.01 3.72 -7.44
CA MET A 41 0.26 4.41 -7.64
C MET A 41 0.94 4.76 -6.31
N VAL A 42 0.18 5.32 -5.37
CA VAL A 42 0.70 5.66 -4.03
C VAL A 42 1.14 4.41 -3.29
N LEU A 43 0.33 3.35 -3.27
CA LEU A 43 0.71 2.09 -2.61
C LEU A 43 2.00 1.50 -3.19
N HIS A 44 2.18 1.61 -4.51
CA HIS A 44 3.37 1.16 -5.21
C HIS A 44 4.60 2.01 -4.90
N GLU A 45 4.48 3.33 -4.73
CA GLU A 45 5.56 4.18 -4.23
C GLU A 45 5.96 3.78 -2.81
N LEU A 46 4.99 3.62 -1.90
CA LEU A 46 5.23 3.26 -0.50
C LEU A 46 5.88 1.88 -0.35
N GLY A 47 5.45 0.91 -1.15
CA GLY A 47 5.94 -0.47 -1.08
C GLY A 47 7.31 -0.70 -1.67
N HIS A 48 7.79 0.21 -2.52
CA HIS A 48 9.07 0.08 -3.22
C HIS A 48 10.27 -0.10 -2.26
N GLU A 49 11.35 -0.72 -2.73
CA GLU A 49 12.56 -0.97 -1.92
C GLU A 49 13.20 0.32 -1.39
N ASN A 50 13.07 1.40 -2.16
CA ASN A 50 13.56 2.72 -1.76
C ASN A 50 12.69 3.39 -0.68
N SER A 51 11.50 2.86 -0.39
CA SER A 51 10.56 3.41 0.60
C SER A 51 10.42 2.48 1.82
N PHE A 52 9.24 1.93 2.08
CA PHE A 52 9.00 1.06 3.23
C PHE A 52 9.31 -0.41 2.98
N SER A 53 9.70 -0.78 1.74
CA SER A 53 10.14 -2.14 1.40
C SER A 53 9.12 -3.21 1.81
N PHE A 54 7.88 -3.10 1.33
CA PHE A 54 6.89 -4.15 1.57
C PHE A 54 7.20 -5.39 0.73
N ASN A 55 6.89 -6.58 1.25
CA ASN A 55 6.81 -7.79 0.45
C ASN A 55 5.48 -7.80 -0.32
N ARG A 56 4.40 -7.59 0.43
CA ARG A 56 3.05 -7.39 -0.08
C ARG A 56 2.34 -6.32 0.74
N ALA A 57 1.44 -5.59 0.10
CA ALA A 57 0.57 -4.65 0.79
C ALA A 57 -0.78 -4.54 0.11
N THR A 58 -1.82 -4.30 0.89
CA THR A 58 -3.19 -4.12 0.43
C THR A 58 -3.77 -2.88 1.09
N TYR A 59 -4.30 -1.98 0.29
CA TYR A 59 -5.05 -0.82 0.73
C TYR A 59 -6.52 -1.01 0.39
N LEU A 60 -7.39 -0.73 1.35
CA LEU A 60 -8.83 -0.71 1.15
C LEU A 60 -9.50 0.45 1.89
N ILE A 61 -10.52 1.03 1.25
CA ILE A 61 -11.48 1.94 1.88
C ILE A 61 -12.81 1.22 1.98
N ASP A 62 -13.27 1.08 3.22
CA ASP A 62 -14.59 0.57 3.54
C ASP A 62 -15.53 1.70 3.95
N ASN A 63 -16.79 1.62 3.53
CA ASN A 63 -17.85 2.45 4.09
C ASN A 63 -18.97 1.51 4.61
N PRO A 64 -19.10 1.37 5.94
CA PRO A 64 -20.05 0.43 6.52
C PRO A 64 -21.51 0.78 6.19
N ASP A 65 -21.80 2.06 5.90
CA ASP A 65 -23.14 2.52 5.61
C ASP A 65 -23.60 2.17 4.19
N PHE A 66 -22.68 1.95 3.25
CA PHE A 66 -23.03 1.79 1.83
C PHE A 66 -22.64 0.46 1.20
N ASN A 67 -22.13 -0.51 1.98
CA ASN A 67 -21.80 -1.88 1.54
C ASN A 67 -21.05 -1.95 0.19
N HIS A 68 -20.16 -0.99 -0.05
CA HIS A 68 -19.27 -0.94 -1.21
C HIS A 68 -17.91 -0.38 -0.81
N LEU A 69 -16.87 -0.90 -1.46
CA LEU A 69 -15.50 -0.46 -1.26
C LEU A 69 -15.17 0.64 -2.26
N LEU A 70 -14.62 1.75 -1.79
CA LEU A 70 -14.39 2.96 -2.59
C LEU A 70 -12.97 3.06 -3.15
N GLY A 71 -12.02 2.30 -2.60
CA GLY A 71 -10.65 2.25 -3.10
C GLY A 71 -10.02 0.92 -2.74
N VAL A 72 -9.45 0.25 -3.73
CA VAL A 72 -8.79 -1.05 -3.56
C VAL A 72 -7.50 -1.05 -4.35
N ALA A 73 -6.38 -1.22 -3.65
CA ALA A 73 -5.07 -1.38 -4.25
C ALA A 73 -4.33 -2.55 -3.62
N GLY A 74 -3.52 -3.22 -4.43
CA GLY A 74 -2.68 -4.33 -4.03
C GLY A 74 -1.30 -4.13 -4.63
N TYR A 75 -0.28 -4.40 -3.83
CA TYR A 75 1.13 -4.31 -4.17
C TYR A 75 1.81 -5.63 -3.81
N SER A 76 2.67 -6.12 -4.71
CA SER A 76 3.57 -7.23 -4.46
C SER A 76 4.94 -6.92 -5.03
N CYS A 77 6.00 -7.23 -4.27
CA CYS A 77 7.35 -6.98 -4.75
C CYS A 77 7.74 -7.82 -5.97
N ASP A 78 7.09 -8.97 -6.17
CA ASP A 78 7.29 -9.83 -7.34
C ASP A 78 6.76 -9.15 -8.62
N GLU A 79 5.87 -8.18 -8.45
CA GLU A 79 5.18 -7.42 -9.51
C GLU A 79 5.78 -6.03 -9.73
N CYS A 80 6.84 -5.65 -8.99
CA CYS A 80 7.50 -4.33 -9.14
C CYS A 80 8.09 -4.08 -10.53
N HIS A 81 8.20 -5.10 -11.39
CA HIS A 81 8.63 -4.90 -12.76
C HIS A 81 7.69 -4.00 -13.57
N PHE A 82 6.44 -3.79 -13.11
CA PHE A 82 5.51 -2.83 -13.71
C PHE A 82 5.85 -1.36 -13.42
N HIS A 83 6.68 -1.06 -12.41
CA HIS A 83 7.03 0.32 -12.04
C HIS A 83 7.82 1.09 -13.10
N LYS A 84 8.48 0.40 -14.04
CA LYS A 84 9.43 0.99 -15.01
C LYS A 84 10.49 1.82 -14.26
N GLN A 85 10.90 2.99 -14.81
CA GLN A 85 11.86 3.88 -14.14
C GLN A 85 11.19 4.84 -13.15
N ASP A 86 10.01 5.36 -13.49
CA ASP A 86 9.22 6.26 -12.66
C ASP A 86 7.74 6.12 -13.08
N LEU A 87 6.92 5.61 -12.15
CA LEU A 87 5.49 5.38 -12.40
C LEU A 87 4.69 6.67 -12.59
N TRP A 88 5.23 7.82 -12.14
CA TRP A 88 4.55 9.12 -12.22
C TRP A 88 4.79 9.85 -13.55
N GLN A 89 5.78 9.43 -14.36
CA GLN A 89 6.01 10.01 -15.69
C GLN A 89 4.94 9.60 -16.71
N ASP A 90 4.45 8.35 -16.61
CA ASP A 90 3.38 7.82 -17.45
C ASP A 90 2.40 6.97 -16.62
N PRO A 91 1.52 7.64 -15.83
CA PRO A 91 0.57 6.97 -14.95
C PRO A 91 -0.36 6.00 -15.69
N TYR A 92 -0.83 6.38 -16.87
CA TYR A 92 -1.78 5.60 -17.65
C TYR A 92 -1.16 4.31 -18.16
N SER A 93 0.09 4.35 -18.64
CA SER A 93 0.76 3.13 -19.04
C SER A 93 1.07 2.22 -17.84
N PHE A 94 1.44 2.78 -16.68
CA PHE A 94 1.62 2.00 -15.46
C PHE A 94 0.32 1.28 -15.06
N LEU A 95 -0.80 2.00 -15.00
CA LEU A 95 -2.09 1.44 -14.61
C LEU A 95 -2.56 0.34 -15.58
N LYS A 96 -2.37 0.54 -16.88
CA LYS A 96 -2.66 -0.48 -17.89
C LYS A 96 -1.81 -1.73 -17.72
N ASP A 97 -0.53 -1.58 -17.38
CA ASP A 97 0.33 -2.73 -17.12
C ASP A 97 -0.13 -3.50 -15.87
N MET A 98 -0.62 -2.77 -14.87
CA MET A 98 -1.18 -3.34 -13.64
C MET A 98 -2.47 -4.16 -13.84
N ASP A 99 -3.17 -4.04 -14.98
CA ASP A 99 -4.26 -4.96 -15.32
C ASP A 99 -3.77 -6.42 -15.44
N SER A 100 -2.47 -6.63 -15.65
CA SER A 100 -1.84 -7.95 -15.68
C SER A 100 -1.25 -8.40 -14.33
N ALA A 101 -1.28 -7.54 -13.31
CA ALA A 101 -0.75 -7.84 -11.98
C ALA A 101 -1.69 -8.80 -11.22
N GLN A 102 -1.18 -9.99 -10.90
CA GLN A 102 -1.96 -11.08 -10.32
C GLN A 102 -2.41 -10.76 -8.90
N TYR A 103 -1.52 -10.22 -8.07
CA TYR A 103 -1.82 -9.90 -6.68
C TYR A 103 -2.83 -8.75 -6.58
N HIS A 104 -2.61 -7.66 -7.33
CA HIS A 104 -3.57 -6.56 -7.42
C HIS A 104 -4.97 -7.07 -7.83
N ASN A 105 -5.06 -7.87 -8.88
CA ASN A 105 -6.33 -8.42 -9.36
C ASN A 105 -6.97 -9.39 -8.37
N LYS A 106 -6.19 -10.20 -7.66
CA LYS A 106 -6.69 -11.07 -6.57
C LYS A 106 -7.33 -10.23 -5.47
N VAL A 107 -6.64 -9.18 -5.02
CA VAL A 107 -7.14 -8.25 -3.99
C VAL A 107 -8.43 -7.60 -4.46
N LYS A 108 -8.45 -7.03 -5.67
CA LYS A 108 -9.63 -6.41 -6.28
C LYS A 108 -10.83 -7.35 -6.38
N THR A 109 -10.60 -8.59 -6.83
CA THR A 109 -11.67 -9.60 -6.98
C THR A 109 -12.21 -10.05 -5.63
N PHE A 110 -11.32 -10.40 -4.68
CA PHE A 110 -11.71 -10.81 -3.34
C PHE A 110 -12.56 -9.76 -2.65
N LEU A 111 -12.18 -8.49 -2.81
CA LEU A 111 -12.84 -7.37 -2.16
C LEU A 111 -14.20 -7.03 -2.81
N ASN A 112 -14.32 -7.15 -4.13
CA ASN A 112 -15.58 -6.98 -4.85
C ASN A 112 -16.61 -8.09 -4.55
N ASP A 113 -16.14 -9.33 -4.41
CA ASP A 113 -17.01 -10.52 -4.29
C ASP A 113 -17.23 -10.98 -2.83
N GLY A 114 -16.24 -10.77 -1.97
CA GLY A 114 -16.13 -11.33 -0.63
C GLY A 114 -16.57 -10.39 0.49
N LEU A 115 -16.14 -9.11 0.47
CA LEU A 115 -16.39 -8.22 1.61
C LEU A 115 -17.87 -7.82 1.73
N LYS A 116 -18.60 -7.74 0.61
CA LYS A 116 -20.08 -7.58 0.61
C LYS A 116 -20.85 -8.68 1.34
N LYS A 117 -20.22 -9.83 1.58
CA LYS A 117 -20.80 -11.01 2.23
C LYS A 117 -20.22 -11.29 3.62
N THR A 118 -19.14 -10.62 3.98
CA THR A 118 -18.41 -10.89 5.22
C THR A 118 -18.60 -9.70 6.13
N ASP A 119 -19.22 -9.90 7.29
CA ASP A 119 -19.44 -8.88 8.33
C ASP A 119 -18.09 -8.57 9.02
N LEU A 120 -17.16 -8.00 8.25
CA LEU A 120 -15.75 -7.84 8.60
C LEU A 120 -15.61 -6.65 9.56
N ASN A 121 -15.30 -6.93 10.81
CA ASN A 121 -15.08 -5.89 11.80
C ASN A 121 -13.65 -5.35 11.69
N LEU A 122 -13.49 -4.19 11.04
CA LEU A 122 -12.19 -3.51 10.92
C LEU A 122 -11.62 -2.97 12.24
N GLU A 123 -12.36 -3.05 13.35
CA GLU A 123 -11.84 -2.77 14.69
C GLU A 123 -11.29 -4.03 15.38
N SER A 124 -11.55 -5.23 14.84
CA SER A 124 -11.08 -6.52 15.35
C SER A 124 -9.72 -6.89 14.76
N SER A 125 -8.66 -6.77 15.55
CA SER A 125 -7.30 -7.13 15.10
C SER A 125 -7.22 -8.58 14.61
N LYS A 126 -7.97 -9.50 15.21
CA LYS A 126 -8.01 -10.91 14.81
C LYS A 126 -8.56 -11.09 13.40
N GLU A 127 -9.68 -10.46 13.10
CA GLU A 127 -10.32 -10.57 11.77
C GLU A 127 -9.46 -9.90 10.69
N ILE A 128 -8.78 -8.80 11.02
CA ILE A 128 -7.83 -8.13 10.11
C ILE A 128 -6.64 -9.04 9.82
N HIS A 129 -6.11 -9.75 10.82
CA HIS A 129 -5.05 -10.74 10.59
C HIS A 129 -5.52 -11.91 9.72
N GLU A 130 -6.73 -12.42 9.96
CA GLU A 130 -7.33 -13.47 9.13
C GLU A 130 -7.52 -13.01 7.68
N LEU A 131 -8.00 -11.77 7.48
CA LEU A 131 -8.09 -11.14 6.17
C LEU A 131 -6.72 -11.08 5.48
N GLY A 132 -5.69 -10.62 6.19
CA GLY A 132 -4.32 -10.60 5.65
C GLY A 132 -3.85 -11.98 5.19
N ASN A 133 -4.13 -13.03 5.96
CA ASN A 133 -3.78 -14.40 5.59
C ASN A 133 -4.54 -14.88 4.34
N ILE A 134 -5.84 -14.57 4.22
CA ILE A 134 -6.65 -14.90 3.03
C ILE A 134 -6.12 -14.21 1.77
N LEU A 135 -5.73 -12.94 1.91
CA LEU A 135 -5.12 -12.16 0.84
C LEU A 135 -3.72 -12.69 0.48
N GLY A 136 -3.09 -13.46 1.38
CA GLY A 136 -1.82 -14.13 1.17
C GLY A 136 -0.63 -13.29 1.62
N LEU A 137 -0.80 -12.48 2.67
CA LEU A 137 0.29 -11.84 3.39
C LEU A 137 0.81 -12.81 4.45
N GLU A 138 2.13 -12.84 4.66
CA GLU A 138 2.74 -13.56 5.77
C GLU A 138 2.94 -12.62 6.95
N LYS A 139 2.48 -13.01 8.16
CA LYS A 139 2.55 -12.19 9.39
C LYS A 139 2.07 -10.74 9.14
N PRO A 140 0.82 -10.54 8.70
CA PRO A 140 0.34 -9.23 8.29
C PRO A 140 0.40 -8.23 9.45
N GLU A 141 0.96 -7.04 9.19
CA GLU A 141 0.79 -5.85 10.00
C GLU A 141 -0.30 -4.97 9.40
N PHE A 142 -0.87 -4.08 10.20
CA PHE A 142 -1.93 -3.20 9.71
C PHE A 142 -1.91 -1.80 10.33
N LEU A 143 -2.42 -0.85 9.56
CA LEU A 143 -2.77 0.50 9.98
C LEU A 143 -4.22 0.77 9.63
N PHE A 144 -4.97 1.28 10.60
CA PHE A 144 -6.38 1.63 10.46
C PHE A 144 -6.58 3.10 10.81
N TRP A 145 -7.41 3.80 10.05
CA TRP A 145 -7.76 5.18 10.35
C TRP A 145 -9.18 5.53 9.88
N LYS A 146 -9.82 6.45 10.60
CA LYS A 146 -11.13 6.99 10.23
C LYS A 146 -10.96 8.10 9.18
N MET A 147 -11.80 8.08 8.16
CA MET A 147 -11.84 9.04 7.07
C MET A 147 -13.16 9.85 7.11
N LYS A 148 -13.30 10.81 6.20
CA LYS A 148 -14.54 11.60 6.07
C LYS A 148 -15.70 10.70 5.62
N HIS A 149 -16.93 11.14 5.89
CA HIS A 149 -18.17 10.50 5.41
C HIS A 149 -18.38 9.05 5.90
N GLY A 150 -17.84 8.71 7.08
CA GLY A 150 -17.97 7.37 7.65
C GLY A 150 -17.03 6.34 7.02
N ASN A 151 -16.19 6.74 6.06
CA ASN A 151 -15.20 5.86 5.45
C ASN A 151 -14.13 5.44 6.48
N ASN A 152 -13.64 4.21 6.34
CA ASN A 152 -12.56 3.63 7.11
C ASN A 152 -11.43 3.21 6.16
N GLY A 153 -10.22 3.70 6.38
CA GLY A 153 -9.03 3.29 5.65
C GLY A 153 -8.32 2.16 6.38
N LEU A 154 -7.91 1.13 5.64
CA LEU A 154 -7.08 0.04 6.13
C LEU A 154 -5.92 -0.20 5.17
N LEU A 155 -4.70 -0.19 5.70
CA LEU A 155 -3.50 -0.68 5.04
C LEU A 155 -3.06 -1.96 5.75
N LEU A 156 -3.06 -3.08 5.03
CA LEU A 156 -2.44 -4.34 5.42
C LEU A 156 -1.10 -4.47 4.71
N PHE A 157 -0.04 -4.88 5.40
CA PHE A 157 1.27 -5.02 4.78
C PHE A 157 2.13 -6.06 5.46
N GLU A 158 3.10 -6.56 4.71
CA GLU A 158 4.16 -7.44 5.17
C GLU A 158 5.48 -6.69 4.96
N SER A 159 6.18 -6.37 6.05
CA SER A 159 7.48 -5.71 5.99
C SER A 159 8.57 -6.70 5.57
N LYS A 160 9.44 -6.33 4.61
CA LYS A 160 10.69 -7.08 4.36
C LYS A 160 11.75 -6.82 5.42
N LEU A 161 11.66 -5.68 6.10
CA LEU A 161 12.59 -5.29 7.14
C LEU A 161 12.22 -6.05 8.42
N ASN A 162 13.08 -6.95 8.88
CA ASN A 162 12.91 -7.58 10.17
C ASN A 162 13.27 -6.58 11.27
N ASN A 163 12.72 -6.77 12.47
CA ASN A 163 13.07 -5.98 13.66
C ASN A 163 14.57 -6.03 14.02
N GLN A 164 15.33 -6.96 13.45
CA GLN A 164 16.77 -7.10 13.64
C GLN A 164 17.60 -6.32 12.58
N ASP A 165 16.96 -5.88 11.49
CA ASP A 165 17.63 -5.20 10.38
C ASP A 165 17.76 -3.69 10.61
N LEU A 166 17.05 -3.13 11.59
CA LEU A 166 17.09 -1.70 11.92
C LEU A 166 17.31 -1.51 13.42
N GLU A 167 17.96 -0.40 13.78
CA GLU A 167 17.98 0.07 15.16
C GLU A 167 16.53 0.34 15.63
N PRO A 168 16.19 0.03 16.89
CA PRO A 168 14.82 0.17 17.41
C PRO A 168 14.23 1.57 17.19
N GLU A 169 15.05 2.62 17.30
CA GLU A 169 14.63 4.01 17.07
C GLU A 169 14.22 4.26 15.61
N SER A 170 15.02 3.80 14.64
CA SER A 170 14.69 3.91 13.21
C SER A 170 13.46 3.08 12.85
N PHE A 171 13.30 1.89 13.43
CA PHE A 171 12.09 1.08 13.21
C PHE A 171 10.83 1.82 13.69
N ASN A 172 10.85 2.34 14.92
CA ASN A 172 9.73 3.09 15.48
C ASN A 172 9.43 4.37 14.69
N TRP A 173 10.49 5.10 14.28
CA TRP A 173 10.34 6.31 13.48
C TRP A 173 9.71 6.00 12.12
N ARG A 174 10.18 4.98 11.40
CA ARG A 174 9.60 4.60 10.10
C ARG A 174 8.15 4.17 10.23
N ARG A 175 7.81 3.41 11.27
CA ARG A 175 6.42 3.00 11.52
C ARG A 175 5.53 4.21 11.79
N ALA A 176 5.98 5.15 12.62
CA ALA A 176 5.24 6.40 12.87
C ALA A 176 5.13 7.25 11.60
N PHE A 177 6.18 7.30 10.78
CA PHE A 177 6.19 8.04 9.53
C PHE A 177 5.23 7.42 8.51
N LEU A 178 5.21 6.09 8.38
CA LEU A 178 4.25 5.36 7.56
C LEU A 178 2.82 5.71 8.00
N HIS A 179 2.52 5.63 9.30
CA HIS A 179 1.19 5.97 9.82
C HIS A 179 0.74 7.40 9.44
N ASN A 180 1.65 8.37 9.45
CA ASN A 180 1.31 9.73 9.04
C ASN A 180 1.13 9.85 7.52
N ILE A 181 1.93 9.13 6.74
CA ILE A 181 1.87 9.15 5.28
C ILE A 181 0.70 8.35 4.74
N THR A 182 0.23 7.30 5.41
CA THR A 182 -0.96 6.55 4.99
C THR A 182 -2.21 7.41 4.97
N ALA A 183 -2.25 8.49 5.75
CA ALA A 183 -3.32 9.49 5.63
C ALA A 183 -3.40 10.09 4.21
N LEU A 184 -2.32 10.12 3.43
CA LEU A 184 -2.32 10.55 2.02
C LEU A 184 -3.18 9.66 1.13
N LEU A 185 -3.27 8.36 1.43
CA LEU A 185 -4.15 7.44 0.71
C LEU A 185 -5.62 7.87 0.83
N SER A 186 -5.98 8.58 1.91
CA SER A 186 -7.33 9.14 2.09
C SER A 186 -7.72 10.17 1.04
N PHE A 187 -6.75 10.80 0.37
CA PHE A 187 -7.01 11.74 -0.73
C PHE A 187 -7.15 11.02 -2.08
N CYS A 188 -6.90 9.71 -2.14
CA CYS A 188 -6.89 8.92 -3.37
C CYS A 188 -8.18 8.14 -3.62
N GLY A 189 -9.15 8.21 -2.70
CA GLY A 189 -10.44 7.51 -2.81
C GLY A 189 -11.63 8.42 -2.56
N ILE A 190 -11.56 9.64 -3.11
CA ILE A 190 -12.65 10.62 -3.15
C ILE A 190 -13.35 10.51 -4.50
#